data_AF-A0A920RNQ7-F1
#
_entry.id   AF-A0A920RNQ7-F1
#
_cell.length_a   1.000
_cell.length_b   1.000
_cell.length_c   1.000
_cell.angle_alpha   90.00
_cell.angle_beta   90.00
_cell.angle_gamma   90.00
#
_symmetry.space_group_name_H-M   'P 1'
#
loop_
_entity.id
_entity.type
_entity.pdbx_description
1 polymer ?
#
loop_
_entity_poly.entity_id
_entity_poly.type
_entity_poly.pdbx_seq_one_letter_code
_entity_poly.pdbx_strand_id
1 'polypeptide(L)'
;MSSKESRWHVPVAERIATFDNDGTLWSEYPIYFPVQFAVDLTSQLVVKHPELRPRQPFQAALENDLKSLTNIDGPHLLTLISKTHGT
;
A
#
# COMPACT_ATOMS: atom_id res chain seq x y z
N MET A 1 31.85 16.24 4.41
CA MET A 1 31.32 16.75 3.13
C MET A 1 32.37 16.51 2.04
N SER A 2 31.98 15.99 0.87
CA SER A 2 32.92 15.74 -0.24
C SER A 2 33.45 17.08 -0.80
N SER A 3 34.78 17.21 -0.92
CA SER A 3 35.43 18.38 -1.52
C SER A 3 35.17 18.43 -3.03
N LYS A 4 35.25 19.62 -3.64
CA LYS A 4 35.10 19.78 -5.09
C LYS A 4 36.17 19.04 -5.89
N GLU A 5 37.34 18.83 -5.29
CA GLU A 5 38.47 18.11 -5.88
C GLU A 5 38.36 16.58 -5.76
N SER A 6 37.29 16.07 -5.12
CA SER A 6 37.11 14.63 -4.99
C SER A 6 36.75 14.01 -6.34
N ARG A 7 37.38 12.87 -6.67
CA ARG A 7 36.99 12.05 -7.83
C ARG A 7 35.53 11.59 -7.81
N TRP A 8 34.87 11.65 -6.65
CA TRP A 8 33.48 11.28 -6.43
C TRP A 8 32.57 12.49 -6.22
N HIS A 9 33.05 13.69 -6.54
CA HIS A 9 32.24 14.89 -6.43
C HIS A 9 31.10 14.87 -7.45
N VAL A 10 29.86 15.00 -6.97
CA VAL A 10 28.67 15.21 -7.80
C VAL A 10 28.20 16.66 -7.61
N PRO A 11 27.97 17.45 -8.68
CA PRO A 11 27.41 18.80 -8.59
C PRO A 11 26.11 18.81 -7.77
N VAL A 12 25.87 19.88 -7.00
CA VAL A 12 24.73 19.94 -6.06
C VAL A 12 23.39 19.68 -6.77
N ALA A 13 23.19 20.26 -7.95
CA ALA A 13 21.98 20.09 -8.74
C ALA A 13 21.72 18.64 -9.18
N GLU A 14 22.75 17.79 -9.19
CA GLU A 14 22.69 16.40 -9.66
C GLU A 14 22.61 15.39 -8.50
N ARG A 15 22.64 15.84 -7.24
CA ARG A 15 22.56 14.97 -6.06
C ARG A 15 21.12 14.55 -5.77
N ILE A 16 20.52 13.82 -6.71
CA ILE A 16 19.17 13.28 -6.56
C ILE A 16 19.25 11.83 -6.12
N ALA A 17 18.65 11.51 -4.98
CA ALA A 17 18.50 10.15 -4.48
C ALA A 17 17.01 9.82 -4.36
N THR A 18 16.61 8.68 -4.91
CA THR A 18 15.26 8.14 -4.79
C THR A 18 15.27 6.96 -3.84
N PHE A 19 14.27 6.88 -2.98
CA PHE A 19 14.07 5.76 -2.08
C PHE A 19 12.80 5.04 -2.50
N ASP A 20 12.84 3.71 -2.48
CA ASP A 20 11.62 2.93 -2.47
C ASP A 20 10.85 3.21 -1.16
N ASN A 21 9.57 2.91 -1.13
CA ASN A 21 8.72 3.17 0.03
C ASN A 21 8.56 1.92 0.90
N ASP A 22 7.94 0.88 0.35
CA ASP A 22 7.70 -0.40 1.02
C ASP A 22 9.03 -1.11 1.32
N GLY A 23 9.19 -1.58 2.56
CA GLY A 23 10.43 -2.21 3.03
C GLY A 23 11.65 -1.29 3.17
N THR A 24 11.57 -0.03 2.72
CA THR A 24 12.68 0.94 2.76
C THR A 24 12.40 2.12 3.68
N LEU A 25 11.30 2.85 3.46
CA LEU A 25 10.89 3.98 4.31
C LEU A 25 9.90 3.55 5.41
N TRP A 26 9.19 2.44 5.22
CA TRP A 26 8.27 1.87 6.20
C TRP A 26 8.16 0.34 6.10
N SER A 27 7.51 -0.30 7.08
CA SER A 27 7.35 -1.75 7.12
C SER A 27 6.30 -2.24 6.13
N GLU A 28 6.61 -3.32 5.40
CA GLU A 28 5.68 -4.03 4.51
C GLU A 28 5.21 -5.37 5.07
N TYR A 29 5.63 -5.70 6.30
CA TYR A 29 5.27 -6.94 6.97
C TYR A 29 4.22 -6.69 8.06
N PRO A 30 3.17 -7.51 8.18
CA PRO A 30 2.86 -8.72 7.38
C PRO A 30 2.12 -8.44 6.06
N ILE A 31 1.65 -7.20 5.85
CA ILE A 31 0.97 -6.75 4.63
C ILE A 31 1.37 -5.30 4.30
N TYR A 32 1.28 -4.91 3.04
CA TYR A 32 1.53 -3.52 2.61
C TYR A 32 0.55 -2.54 3.27
N PHE A 33 1.04 -1.36 3.66
CA PHE A 33 0.26 -0.33 4.35
C PHE A 33 -1.04 0.08 3.63
N PRO A 34 -1.06 0.32 2.30
CA PRO A 34 -2.30 0.66 1.59
C PRO A 34 -3.39 -0.41 1.71
N VAL A 35 -3.00 -1.68 1.84
CA VAL A 35 -3.94 -2.79 2.04
C VAL A 35 -4.51 -2.77 3.44
N GLN A 36 -3.66 -2.57 4.46
CA GLN A 36 -4.11 -2.42 5.84
C GLN A 36 -5.11 -1.26 5.98
N PHE A 37 -4.82 -0.12 5.36
CA PHE A 37 -5.73 1.01 5.38
C PHE A 37 -7.05 0.71 4.63
N ALA A 38 -7.00 -0.02 3.50
CA ALA A 38 -8.21 -0.46 2.81
C ALA A 38 -9.07 -1.42 3.67
N VAL A 39 -8.44 -2.30 4.45
CA VAL A 39 -9.13 -3.16 5.42
C VAL A 39 -9.88 -2.31 6.44
N ASP A 40 -9.22 -1.32 7.04
CA ASP A 40 -9.81 -0.43 8.04
C ASP A 40 -11.01 0.35 7.49
N LEU A 41 -10.95 0.78 6.23
CA LEU A 41 -12.04 1.48 5.55
C LEU A 41 -13.18 0.58 5.07
N THR A 42 -12.95 -0.73 4.93
CA THR A 42 -13.95 -1.65 4.37
C THR A 42 -15.23 -1.66 5.20
N SER A 43 -15.13 -1.59 6.53
CA SER A 43 -16.31 -1.52 7.42
C SER A 43 -17.20 -0.30 7.12
N GLN A 44 -16.60 0.85 6.78
CA GLN A 44 -17.35 2.06 6.41
C GLN A 44 -17.94 1.94 5.01
N LEU A 45 -17.20 1.32 4.08
CA LEU A 45 -17.64 1.11 2.72
C LEU A 45 -18.89 0.21 2.67
N VAL A 46 -18.93 -0.89 3.42
CA VAL A 46 -20.07 -1.82 3.41
C VAL A 46 -21.33 -1.27 4.09
N VAL A 47 -21.21 -0.23 4.92
CA VAL A 47 -22.39 0.49 5.44
C VAL A 47 -23.10 1.22 4.30
N LYS A 48 -22.34 1.81 3.37
CA LYS A 48 -22.88 2.51 2.19
C LYS A 48 -23.24 1.54 1.06
N HIS A 49 -22.53 0.42 0.98
CA HIS A 49 -22.67 -0.60 -0.06
C HIS A 49 -22.80 -2.01 0.54
N PRO A 50 -23.97 -2.35 1.12
CA PRO A 50 -24.19 -3.63 1.80
C PRO A 50 -23.96 -4.85 0.89
N GLU A 51 -24.14 -4.71 -0.41
CA GLU A 51 -23.92 -5.74 -1.43
C GLU A 51 -22.46 -6.19 -1.54
N LEU A 52 -21.51 -5.41 -1.02
CA LEU A 52 -20.09 -5.75 -1.02
C LEU A 52 -19.72 -6.70 0.13
N ARG A 53 -20.53 -6.76 1.20
CA ARG A 53 -20.24 -7.57 2.39
C ARG A 53 -19.92 -9.04 2.10
N PRO A 54 -20.67 -9.77 1.23
CA PRO A 54 -20.35 -11.16 0.90
C PRO A 54 -19.39 -11.32 -0.28
N ARG A 55 -18.84 -10.22 -0.83
CA ARG A 55 -17.99 -10.27 -2.04
C ARG A 55 -16.52 -10.20 -1.66
N GLN A 56 -15.71 -11.04 -2.29
CA GLN A 56 -14.26 -10.87 -2.22
C GLN A 56 -13.82 -9.63 -3.02
N PRO A 57 -12.81 -8.88 -2.56
CA PRO A 57 -12.00 -9.12 -1.35
C PRO A 57 -12.54 -8.47 -0.06
N PHE A 58 -13.70 -7.82 -0.10
CA PHE A 58 -14.27 -7.10 1.05
C PHE A 58 -14.64 -8.03 2.21
N GLN A 59 -15.11 -9.24 1.91
CA GLN A 59 -15.38 -10.24 2.93
C GLN A 59 -14.11 -10.59 3.72
N ALA A 60 -13.00 -10.91 3.05
CA ALA A 60 -11.73 -11.21 3.70
C ALA A 60 -11.22 -10.03 4.55
N ALA A 61 -11.40 -8.79 4.05
CA ALA A 61 -11.07 -7.59 4.80
C ALA A 61 -11.93 -7.44 6.09
N LEU A 62 -13.24 -7.68 6.02
CA LEU A 62 -14.12 -7.62 7.20
C LEU A 62 -13.82 -8.71 8.24
N GLU A 63 -13.36 -9.87 7.77
CA GLU A 63 -13.01 -11.03 8.62
C GLU A 63 -11.57 -10.96 9.15
N ASN A 64 -10.80 -9.93 8.78
CA ASN A 64 -9.35 -9.82 9.06
C ASN A 64 -8.57 -11.08 8.62
N ASP A 65 -8.98 -11.71 7.51
CA ASP A 65 -8.30 -12.88 6.96
C ASP A 65 -7.02 -12.46 6.23
N LEU A 66 -5.98 -12.22 7.01
CA LEU A 66 -4.66 -11.85 6.50
C LEU A 66 -4.10 -12.86 5.51
N LYS A 67 -4.41 -14.16 5.67
CA LYS A 67 -3.91 -15.18 4.74
C LYS A 67 -4.55 -15.03 3.37
N SER A 68 -5.85 -14.75 3.30
CA SER A 68 -6.51 -14.45 2.02
C SER A 68 -6.01 -13.12 1.44
N LEU A 69 -5.81 -12.10 2.27
CA LEU A 69 -5.32 -10.79 1.83
C LEU A 69 -3.85 -10.81 1.36
N THR A 70 -2.98 -11.66 1.92
CA THR A 70 -1.59 -11.82 1.44
C THR A 70 -1.50 -12.63 0.16
N ASN A 71 -2.51 -13.45 -0.15
CA ASN A 71 -2.55 -14.32 -1.34
C ASN A 71 -3.48 -13.79 -2.44
N ILE A 72 -4.00 -12.57 -2.28
CA ILE A 72 -4.88 -11.92 -3.25
C ILE A 72 -4.12 -11.62 -4.55
N ASP A 73 -4.78 -11.78 -5.69
CA ASP A 73 -4.19 -11.38 -6.97
C ASP A 73 -4.21 -9.85 -7.16
N GLY A 74 -3.40 -9.36 -8.11
CA GLY A 74 -3.29 -7.92 -8.42
C GLY A 74 -4.63 -7.24 -8.75
N PRO A 75 -5.49 -7.82 -9.60
CA PRO A 75 -6.81 -7.25 -9.90
C PRO A 75 -7.73 -7.09 -8.69
N HIS A 76 -7.80 -8.10 -7.82
CA HIS A 76 -8.61 -8.00 -6.60
C HIS A 76 -8.00 -7.02 -5.60
N LEU A 77 -6.67 -6.99 -5.47
CA LEU A 77 -5.96 -5.99 -4.67
C LEU A 77 -6.30 -4.56 -5.12
N LEU A 78 -6.21 -4.30 -6.42
CA LEU A 78 -6.55 -3.01 -7.01
C LEU A 78 -8.03 -2.66 -6.78
N THR A 79 -8.92 -3.65 -6.84
CA THR A 79 -10.35 -3.45 -6.56
C THR A 79 -10.56 -3.01 -5.11
N LEU A 80 -9.91 -3.67 -4.15
CA LEU A 80 -9.99 -3.32 -2.73
C LEU A 80 -9.51 -1.89 -2.46
N ILE A 81 -8.31 -1.56 -2.96
CA ILE A 81 -7.69 -0.25 -2.77
C ILE A 81 -8.53 0.84 -3.46
N SER A 82 -8.90 0.64 -4.73
CA SER A 82 -9.63 1.66 -5.50
C SER A 82 -11.01 1.96 -4.92
N LYS A 83 -11.72 0.94 -4.39
CA LYS A 83 -13.05 1.13 -3.81
C LYS A 83 -13.04 1.74 -2.40
N THR A 84 -11.92 1.64 -1.70
CA THR A 84 -11.77 2.22 -0.35
C THR A 84 -11.16 3.62 -0.39
N HIS A 85 -10.32 3.91 -1.39
CA HIS A 85 -9.65 5.20 -1.56
C HIS A 85 -10.33 6.13 -2.57
N GLY A 86 -11.16 5.60 -3.46
CA GLY A 86 -12.00 6.38 -4.37
C GLY A 86 -13.24 6.87 -3.63
N THR A 87 -13.38 8.19 -3.53
CA THR A 87 -14.57 8.88 -3.01
C THR A 87 -15.83 8.59 -3.80
#